data_AF-A0A755KX33-F1
#
_entry.id   AF-A0A755KX33-F1
#
_cell.length_a   1.000
_cell.length_b   1.000
_cell.length_c   1.000
_cell.angle_alpha   90.00
_cell.angle_beta   90.00
_cell.angle_gamma   90.00
#
_symmetry.space_group_name_H-M   'P 1'
#
loop_
_entity.id
_entity.type
_entity.pdbx_description
1 polymer ?
#
loop_
_entity_poly.entity_id
_entity_poly.type
_entity_poly.pdbx_seq_one_letter_code
_entity_poly.pdbx_strand_id
1 'polypeptide(L)'
;IPLLRNQTITIHDIRPFYYPDSLIQKVYFRFLLKMSVKRCKHVLTVSYTVKDSIAKTYNVDSEKISVIYNSVSKSDFIQKKEKENYFLAVGASWPHKNIHSFIKNKKVWSDSYNLIIVCGRTDYAMSLQQMVV
;
A
#
# COMPACT_ATOMS: atom_id res chain seq x y z
N ILE A 1 -5.39 -12.58 -17.74
CA ILE A 1 -6.24 -13.80 -17.76
C ILE A 1 -5.43 -14.99 -17.26
N PRO A 2 -5.85 -15.74 -16.23
CA PRO A 2 -5.00 -16.75 -15.57
C PRO A 2 -4.52 -17.90 -16.47
N LEU A 3 -5.20 -18.09 -17.61
CA LEU A 3 -4.93 -19.16 -18.57
C LEU A 3 -4.08 -18.73 -19.77
N LEU A 4 -3.83 -17.43 -19.93
CA LEU A 4 -3.18 -16.92 -21.13
C LEU A 4 -1.65 -17.07 -21.00
N ARG A 5 -0.99 -17.63 -22.02
CA ARG A 5 0.47 -17.81 -22.05
C ARG A 5 1.12 -16.53 -22.59
N ASN A 6 2.40 -16.32 -22.32
CA ASN A 6 3.17 -15.16 -22.82
C ASN A 6 2.77 -13.78 -22.24
N GLN A 7 2.31 -13.71 -20.99
CA GLN A 7 2.01 -12.44 -20.30
C GLN A 7 3.21 -11.95 -19.48
N THR A 8 3.37 -10.64 -19.39
CA THR A 8 4.09 -9.98 -18.29
C THR A 8 3.05 -9.31 -17.40
N ILE A 9 3.11 -9.53 -16.08
CA ILE A 9 2.13 -8.98 -15.14
C ILE A 9 2.81 -8.07 -14.13
N THR A 10 2.15 -6.96 -13.77
CA THR A 10 2.61 -6.09 -12.68
C THR A 10 1.80 -6.36 -11.43
N ILE A 11 2.48 -6.64 -10.32
CA ILE A 11 1.88 -6.86 -9.01
C ILE A 11 2.34 -5.74 -8.08
N HIS A 12 1.42 -4.85 -7.72
CA HIS A 12 1.69 -3.72 -6.84
C HIS A 12 1.75 -4.11 -5.37
N ASP A 13 0.90 -5.05 -4.94
CA ASP A 13 0.80 -5.52 -3.57
C ASP A 13 0.19 -6.92 -3.55
N ILE A 14 0.50 -7.69 -2.51
CA ILE A 14 -0.09 -8.98 -2.20
C ILE A 14 -0.73 -9.02 -0.81
N ARG A 15 -0.90 -7.88 -0.12
CA ARG A 15 -1.63 -7.78 1.17
C ARG A 15 -2.93 -8.60 1.18
N PRO A 16 -3.80 -8.57 0.14
CA PRO A 16 -5.05 -9.34 0.16
C PRO A 16 -4.87 -10.86 0.22
N PHE A 17 -3.67 -11.40 -0.06
CA PHE A 17 -3.36 -12.80 0.21
C PHE A 17 -3.45 -13.12 1.71
N TYR A 18 -2.90 -12.23 2.53
CA TYR A 18 -2.82 -12.33 3.99
C TYR A 18 -4.08 -11.79 4.66
N TYR A 19 -4.55 -10.63 4.22
CA TYR A 19 -5.69 -9.88 4.79
C TYR A 19 -6.71 -9.56 3.70
N PRO A 20 -7.47 -10.56 3.21
CA PRO A 20 -8.49 -10.34 2.19
C PRO A 20 -9.68 -9.57 2.75
N ASP A 21 -10.14 -8.54 2.02
CA ASP A 21 -11.32 -7.77 2.44
C ASP A 21 -12.63 -8.44 1.97
N SER A 22 -12.54 -9.46 1.11
CA SER A 22 -13.69 -10.25 0.65
C SER A 22 -13.30 -11.68 0.26
N LEU A 23 -14.29 -12.57 0.21
CA LEU A 23 -14.09 -13.95 -0.28
C LEU A 23 -13.56 -13.97 -1.72
N ILE A 24 -13.99 -13.03 -2.56
CA ILE A 24 -13.54 -12.92 -3.95
C ILE A 24 -12.06 -12.55 -3.99
N GLN A 25 -11.61 -11.57 -3.19
CA GLN A 25 -10.19 -11.24 -3.08
C GLN A 25 -9.39 -12.44 -2.58
N LYS A 26 -9.89 -13.14 -1.55
CA LYS A 26 -9.24 -14.33 -1.00
C LYS A 26 -9.02 -15.39 -2.08
N VAL A 27 -10.05 -15.70 -2.86
CA VAL A 27 -9.97 -16.68 -3.95
C VAL A 27 -9.01 -16.21 -5.03
N TYR A 28 -9.11 -14.95 -5.45
CA TYR A 28 -8.24 -14.38 -6.48
C TYR A 28 -6.77 -14.45 -6.07
N PHE A 29 -6.41 -13.91 -4.90
CA PHE A 29 -5.00 -13.81 -4.50
C PHE A 29 -4.39 -15.16 -4.13
N ARG A 30 -5.16 -16.09 -3.57
CA ARG A 30 -4.63 -17.40 -3.17
C ARG A 30 -4.54 -18.40 -4.32
N PHE A 31 -5.45 -18.31 -5.30
CA PHE A 31 -5.51 -19.29 -6.40
C PHE A 31 -5.23 -18.68 -7.76
N LEU A 32 -6.02 -17.69 -8.20
CA LEU A 32 -5.93 -17.16 -9.57
C LEU A 32 -4.63 -16.41 -9.83
N LEU A 33 -4.19 -15.58 -8.88
CA LEU A 33 -2.93 -14.85 -8.97
C LEU A 33 -1.74 -15.81 -8.89
N LYS A 34 -1.79 -16.82 -8.01
CA LYS A 34 -0.77 -17.88 -7.93
C LYS A 34 -0.59 -18.59 -9.27
N MET A 35 -1.68 -18.97 -9.94
CA MET A 35 -1.64 -19.58 -11.27
C MET A 35 -1.03 -18.62 -12.31
N SER A 36 -1.41 -17.34 -12.26
CA SER A 36 -0.94 -16.32 -13.19
C SER A 36 0.56 -16.07 -13.03
N VAL A 37 1.05 -15.92 -11.79
CA VAL A 37 2.47 -15.76 -11.46
C VAL A 37 3.29 -16.95 -11.94
N LYS A 38 2.79 -18.18 -11.76
CA LYS A 38 3.50 -19.38 -12.23
C LYS A 38 3.56 -19.50 -13.76
N ARG A 39 2.54 -19.03 -14.48
CA ARG A 39 2.44 -19.20 -15.95
C ARG A 39 2.90 -18.02 -16.79
N CYS A 40 2.94 -16.81 -16.22
CA CYS A 40 3.43 -15.63 -16.93
C CYS A 40 4.91 -15.81 -17.34
N LYS A 41 5.37 -15.04 -18.31
CA LYS A 41 6.79 -14.94 -18.66
C LYS A 41 7.57 -14.26 -17.56
N HIS A 42 7.05 -13.12 -17.09
CA HIS A 42 7.75 -12.27 -16.14
C HIS A 42 6.78 -11.54 -15.22
N VAL A 43 7.24 -11.22 -14.01
CA VAL A 43 6.51 -10.40 -13.05
C VAL A 43 7.27 -9.09 -12.84
N LEU A 44 6.55 -7.98 -12.86
CA LEU A 44 7.02 -6.67 -12.47
C LEU A 44 6.42 -6.31 -11.11
N THR A 45 7.18 -5.64 -10.26
CA THR A 45 6.68 -5.15 -8.97
C THR A 45 7.39 -3.85 -8.57
N VAL A 46 6.86 -3.17 -7.57
CA VAL A 46 7.22 -1.78 -7.25
C VAL A 46 8.30 -1.63 -6.19
N SER A 47 8.69 -2.71 -5.51
CA SER A 47 9.79 -2.69 -4.52
C SER A 47 10.36 -4.09 -4.27
N TYR A 48 11.56 -4.15 -3.70
CA TYR A 48 12.16 -5.41 -3.25
C TYR A 48 11.33 -6.11 -2.17
N THR A 49 10.71 -5.36 -1.26
CA THR A 49 9.81 -5.93 -0.24
C THR A 49 8.66 -6.70 -0.87
N VAL A 50 8.03 -6.16 -1.91
CA VAL A 50 6.94 -6.86 -2.60
C VAL A 50 7.49 -8.01 -3.45
N LYS A 51 8.66 -7.87 -4.08
CA LYS A 51 9.34 -8.96 -4.79
C LYS A 51 9.56 -10.18 -3.88
N ASP A 52 10.16 -9.98 -2.72
CA ASP A 52 10.45 -11.06 -1.77
C ASP A 52 9.16 -11.70 -1.25
N SER A 53 8.15 -10.85 -1.00
CA SER A 53 6.82 -11.30 -0.59
C SER A 53 6.18 -12.17 -1.68
N ILE A 54 6.23 -11.79 -2.96
CA ILE A 54 5.69 -12.57 -4.08
C ILE A 54 6.42 -13.90 -4.21
N ALA A 55 7.75 -13.88 -4.23
CA ALA A 55 8.60 -15.08 -4.38
C ALA A 55 8.28 -16.11 -3.29
N LYS A 56 8.27 -15.67 -2.03
CA LYS A 56 7.93 -16.51 -0.87
C LYS A 56 6.48 -17.01 -0.91
N THR A 57 5.54 -16.12 -1.20
CA THR A 57 4.10 -16.43 -1.14
C THR A 57 3.68 -17.44 -2.22
N TYR A 58 4.21 -17.29 -3.43
CA TYR A 58 3.81 -18.12 -4.57
C TYR A 58 4.81 -19.23 -4.90
N ASN A 59 5.93 -19.28 -4.19
CA ASN A 59 7.04 -20.20 -4.41
C ASN A 59 7.49 -20.19 -5.87
N VAL A 60 8.02 -19.04 -6.30
CA VAL A 60 8.58 -18.82 -7.64
C VAL A 60 9.96 -18.20 -7.54
N ASP A 61 10.78 -18.47 -8.55
CA ASP A 61 12.13 -17.93 -8.64
C ASP A 61 12.13 -16.41 -8.61
N SER A 62 13.05 -15.83 -7.84
CA SER A 62 13.23 -14.39 -7.74
C SER A 62 13.71 -13.78 -9.06
N GLU A 63 14.40 -14.55 -9.90
CA GLU A 63 14.87 -14.12 -11.22
C GLU A 63 13.71 -13.80 -12.17
N LYS A 64 12.55 -14.43 -11.95
CA LYS A 64 11.30 -14.16 -12.69
C LYS A 64 10.65 -12.82 -12.34
N ILE A 65 11.14 -12.14 -11.30
CA ILE A 65 10.54 -10.94 -10.75
C ILE A 65 11.52 -9.77 -10.85
N SER A 66 11.19 -8.76 -11.63
CA SER A 66 11.94 -7.50 -11.69
C SER A 66 11.24 -6.40 -10.89
N VAL A 67 12.05 -5.58 -10.22
CA VAL A 67 11.57 -4.38 -9.53
C VAL A 67 11.66 -3.19 -10.49
N ILE A 68 10.52 -2.54 -10.71
CA ILE A 68 10.42 -1.24 -11.37
C ILE A 68 9.68 -0.32 -10.40
N TYR A 69 10.41 0.61 -9.80
CA TYR A 69 9.83 1.56 -8.85
C TYR A 69 8.79 2.44 -9.52
N ASN A 70 7.71 2.72 -8.78
CA ASN A 70 6.79 3.79 -9.17
C ASN A 70 7.54 5.12 -9.21
N SER A 71 7.18 5.96 -10.18
CA SER A 71 7.71 7.32 -10.31
C SER A 71 6.59 8.34 -10.17
N VAL A 72 6.96 9.57 -9.86
CA VAL A 72 6.08 10.73 -9.82
C VAL A 72 6.69 11.83 -10.69
N SER A 73 5.85 12.67 -11.30
CA SER A 73 6.37 13.83 -12.03
C SER A 73 6.73 14.93 -11.04
N LYS A 74 7.95 15.49 -11.14
CA LYS A 74 8.36 16.62 -10.30
C LYS A 74 7.48 17.86 -10.54
N SER A 75 6.92 18.00 -11.75
CA SER A 75 6.01 19.10 -12.09
C SER A 75 4.72 19.11 -11.28
N ASP A 76 4.32 17.97 -10.72
CA ASP A 76 3.09 17.83 -9.95
C ASP A 76 3.25 18.40 -8.53
N PHE A 77 4.49 18.71 -8.12
CA PHE A 77 4.82 19.19 -6.78
C PHE A 77 5.31 20.63 -6.81
N ILE A 78 4.60 21.50 -6.12
CA ILE A 78 5.00 22.89 -5.92
C ILE A 78 5.87 22.97 -4.66
N GLN A 79 7.11 23.45 -4.83
CA GLN A 79 7.99 23.71 -3.70
C GLN A 79 7.60 25.05 -3.04
N LYS A 80 6.93 24.99 -1.89
CA LYS A 80 6.73 26.19 -1.04
C LYS A 80 8.06 26.61 -0.40
N LYS A 81 8.34 27.92 -0.41
CA LYS A 81 9.52 28.53 0.23
C LYS A 81 9.36 28.64 1.75
N GLU A 82 8.15 28.95 2.20
CA GLU A 82 7.80 29.00 3.63
C GLU A 82 7.11 27.70 4.03
N LYS A 83 7.60 27.08 5.11
CA LYS A 83 7.06 25.86 5.67
C LYS A 83 6.67 26.10 7.12
N GLU A 84 5.42 25.82 7.43
CA GLU A 84 4.96 25.73 8.81
C GLU A 84 5.35 24.37 9.41
N ASN A 85 5.51 24.33 10.74
CA ASN A 85 5.80 23.10 11.47
C ASN A 85 4.51 22.34 11.77
N TYR A 86 4.30 21.24 11.05
CA TYR A 86 3.17 20.33 11.26
C TYR A 86 3.54 18.91 10.86
N PHE A 87 2.84 17.93 11.43
CA PHE A 87 2.81 16.58 10.91
C PHE A 87 1.72 16.46 9.84
N LEU A 88 2.03 15.81 8.73
CA LEU A 88 1.10 15.55 7.64
C LEU A 88 0.93 14.05 7.43
N ALA A 89 -0.31 13.58 7.50
CA ALA A 89 -0.68 12.23 7.12
C ALA A 89 -1.65 12.28 5.93
N VAL A 90 -1.20 11.84 4.75
CA VAL A 90 -2.04 11.72 3.55
C VAL A 90 -2.44 10.26 3.33
N GLY A 91 -3.71 10.00 3.06
CA GLY A 91 -4.22 8.66 2.74
C GLY A 91 -4.62 7.82 3.96
N ALA A 92 -4.97 8.45 5.07
CA ALA A 92 -5.45 7.82 6.31
C ALA A 92 -6.86 7.19 6.21
N SER A 93 -7.19 6.55 5.09
CA SER A 93 -8.54 6.03 4.82
C SER A 93 -8.77 4.60 5.35
N TRP A 94 -7.73 3.92 5.83
CA TRP A 94 -7.83 2.50 6.22
C TRP A 94 -7.05 2.19 7.51
N PRO A 95 -7.54 1.25 8.35
CA PRO A 95 -6.93 0.94 9.65
C PRO A 95 -5.45 0.54 9.59
N HIS A 96 -5.05 -0.17 8.52
CA HIS A 96 -3.67 -0.60 8.32
C HIS A 96 -2.67 0.56 8.08
N LYS A 97 -3.16 1.80 7.94
CA LYS A 97 -2.33 3.02 7.94
C LYS A 97 -1.93 3.46 9.36
N ASN A 98 -2.52 2.86 10.39
CA ASN A 98 -2.11 2.98 11.80
C ASN A 98 -2.10 4.40 12.40
N ILE A 99 -2.75 5.38 11.76
CA ILE A 99 -2.84 6.76 12.25
C ILE A 99 -3.44 6.88 13.66
N HIS A 100 -4.36 6.00 14.04
CA HIS A 100 -4.89 5.94 15.41
C HIS A 100 -3.79 5.78 16.47
N SER A 101 -2.71 5.05 16.16
CA SER A 101 -1.57 4.87 17.08
C SER A 101 -0.78 6.17 17.24
N PHE A 102 -0.67 6.98 16.18
CA PHE A 102 -0.03 8.29 16.25
C PHE A 102 -0.84 9.26 17.11
N ILE A 103 -2.17 9.30 16.95
CA ILE A 103 -3.09 10.11 17.75
C ILE A 103 -3.06 9.71 19.23
N LYS A 104 -3.07 8.39 19.53
CA LYS A 104 -2.99 7.88 20.91
C LYS A 104 -1.75 8.37 21.67
N ASN A 105 -0.67 8.68 20.95
CA ASN A 105 0.58 9.17 21.54
C ASN A 105 0.74 10.70 21.46
N LYS A 106 -0.36 11.46 21.35
CA LYS A 106 -0.34 12.93 21.21
C LYS A 106 0.49 13.66 22.27
N LYS A 107 0.53 13.15 23.50
CA LYS A 107 1.32 13.72 24.62
C LYS A 107 2.81 13.90 24.32
N VAL A 108 3.36 13.19 23.33
CA VAL A 108 4.78 13.27 22.96
C VAL A 108 5.05 14.42 22.00
N TRP A 109 4.02 14.94 21.32
CA TRP A 109 4.21 15.80 20.16
C TRP A 109 3.24 16.99 20.04
N SER A 110 2.11 16.98 20.75
CA SER A 110 1.04 17.99 20.60
C SER A 110 1.44 19.39 21.06
N ASP A 111 2.45 19.51 21.91
CA ASP A 111 2.92 20.80 22.42
C ASP A 111 3.77 21.56 21.39
N SER A 112 4.28 20.86 20.37
CA SER A 112 5.21 21.41 19.38
C SER A 112 4.65 21.41 17.96
N TYR A 113 3.68 20.54 17.65
CA TYR A 113 3.21 20.35 16.29
C TYR A 113 1.71 20.05 16.23
N ASN A 114 1.06 20.64 15.21
CA ASN A 114 -0.27 20.23 14.79
C ASN A 114 -0.18 18.99 13.87
N LEU A 115 -1.19 18.12 13.92
CA LEU A 115 -1.34 17.01 12.97
C LEU A 115 -2.46 17.31 11.98
N ILE A 116 -2.12 17.35 10.69
CA ILE A 116 -3.06 17.46 9.58
C ILE A 116 -3.23 16.09 8.92
N ILE A 117 -4.48 15.62 8.85
CA ILE A 117 -4.84 14.35 8.22
C ILE A 117 -5.67 14.64 6.96
N VAL A 118 -5.19 14.21 5.80
CA VAL A 118 -5.88 14.33 4.51
C VAL A 118 -6.28 12.93 4.05
N CYS A 119 -7.56 12.61 4.08
CA CYS A 119 -8.08 11.30 3.66
C CYS A 119 -9.48 11.38 3.09
N GLY A 120 -9.90 10.31 2.41
CA GLY A 120 -11.28 10.18 1.96
C GLY A 120 -12.24 9.93 3.13
N ARG A 121 -13.53 10.21 2.92
CA ARG A 121 -14.58 9.88 3.89
C ARG A 121 -14.77 8.37 3.94
N THR A 122 -14.36 7.77 5.04
CA THR A 122 -14.40 6.32 5.31
C THR A 122 -14.72 6.09 6.78
N ASP A 123 -15.20 4.89 7.15
CA ASP A 123 -15.48 4.54 8.55
C ASP A 123 -14.25 4.73 9.45
N TYR A 124 -13.06 4.43 8.91
CA TYR A 124 -11.81 4.66 9.63
C TYR A 124 -11.52 6.15 9.81
N ALA A 125 -11.73 6.99 8.80
CA ALA A 125 -11.58 8.44 8.96
C ALA A 125 -12.58 9.01 10.00
N MET A 126 -13.82 8.51 10.00
CA MET A 126 -14.83 8.92 10.99
C MET A 126 -14.43 8.49 12.41
N SER A 127 -13.87 7.28 12.58
CA SER A 127 -13.38 6.84 13.89
C SER A 127 -12.16 7.63 14.36
N LEU A 128 -11.25 8.02 13.47
CA LEU A 128 -10.14 8.92 13.81
C LEU A 128 -10.65 10.29 14.28
N GLN A 129 -11.69 10.84 13.63
CA GLN A 129 -12.27 12.13 14.03
C GLN A 129 -12.83 12.08 15.46
N GLN A 130 -13.51 10.99 15.83
CA GLN A 130 -14.02 10.78 17.19
C GLN A 130 -12.92 10.67 18.25
N MET A 131 -11.66 10.39 17.89
CA MET A 131 -10.54 10.34 18.83
C MET A 131 -9.91 11.70 19.13
N VAL A 132 -10.22 12.72 18.31
CA VAL A 132 -9.63 14.05 18.40
C VAL A 132 -10.61 15.08 18.96
N VAL A 133 -11.92 14.82 18.85
CA VAL A 133 -12.99 15.54 19.56
C VAL A 133 -12.98 15.15 21.04
#